data_AF-A0A5C5URW8-F1
#
_entry.id   AF-A0A5C5URW8-F1
#
_cell.length_a   1.000
_cell.length_b   1.000
_cell.length_c   1.000
_cell.angle_alpha   90.00
_cell.angle_beta   90.00
_cell.angle_gamma   90.00
#
_symmetry.space_group_name_H-M   'P 1'
#
loop_
_entity.id
_entity.type
_entity.pdbx_description
1 polymer ?
#
loop_
_entity_poly.entity_id
_entity_poly.type
_entity_poly.pdbx_seq_one_letter_code
_entity_poly.pdbx_strand_id
1 'polypeptide(L)'
;MSTLRVRTSYATIARSRAMAIFVVFVLCMSPLTIGFLGARASVANDTLRLLYAISAVLPALGIMVAAGSLLVVVWRRRKVILELGSEVYIVRTGVRLKVSDLRRIQTWTRDRGTAGVHTYLALIPEHIDVQMGARPTNETGSGAPRELDAYVAEFPSGTNPNVFEVVELIKTENPQVAVEKLGNMRG
;
A
#
# COMPACT_ATOMS: atom_id res chain seq x y z
N MET A 1 -16.07 -21.51 0.16
CA MET A 1 -15.56 -20.58 -0.88
C MET A 1 -14.46 -19.75 -0.26
N SER A 2 -13.29 -19.67 -0.91
CA SER A 2 -12.08 -19.06 -0.37
C SER A 2 -12.18 -17.54 -0.41
N THR A 3 -12.20 -16.88 0.75
CA THR A 3 -12.23 -15.42 0.85
C THR A 3 -10.88 -14.86 0.42
N LEU A 4 -10.83 -14.26 -0.77
CA LEU A 4 -9.62 -13.76 -1.38
C LEU A 4 -9.43 -12.30 -0.96
N ARG A 5 -8.48 -12.10 -0.04
CA ARG A 5 -8.16 -10.79 0.52
C ARG A 5 -7.06 -10.14 -0.28
N VAL A 6 -7.38 -9.03 -0.96
CA VAL A 6 -6.40 -8.24 -1.69
C VAL A 6 -5.54 -7.46 -0.69
N ARG A 7 -4.24 -7.74 -0.69
CA ARG A 7 -3.25 -7.12 0.19
C ARG A 7 -2.14 -6.48 -0.65
N THR A 8 -1.57 -5.38 -0.17
CA THR A 8 -0.34 -4.83 -0.76
C THR A 8 0.81 -5.84 -0.65
N SER A 9 1.51 -6.13 -1.75
CA SER A 9 2.60 -7.12 -1.76
C SER A 9 3.81 -6.67 -0.94
N TYR A 10 4.49 -7.63 -0.31
CA TYR A 10 5.74 -7.43 0.44
C TYR A 10 6.85 -6.83 -0.43
N ALA A 11 6.87 -7.15 -1.73
CA ALA A 11 7.88 -6.67 -2.67
C ALA A 11 7.82 -5.14 -2.89
N THR A 12 6.63 -4.54 -2.85
CA THR A 12 6.46 -3.08 -2.97
C THR A 12 6.99 -2.35 -1.74
N ILE A 13 6.86 -2.96 -0.56
CA ILE A 13 7.36 -2.41 0.70
C ILE A 13 8.89 -2.42 0.70
N ALA A 14 9.51 -3.50 0.21
CA ALA A 14 10.96 -3.62 0.06
C ALA A 14 11.55 -2.57 -0.90
N ARG A 15 10.79 -2.11 -1.90
CA ARG A 15 11.21 -1.08 -2.87
C ARG A 15 10.93 0.36 -2.43
N SER A 16 10.45 0.58 -1.20
CA SER A 16 10.08 1.92 -0.73
C SER A 16 11.28 2.76 -0.30
N ARG A 17 11.19 4.09 -0.46
CA ARG A 17 12.20 5.05 0.05
C ARG A 17 12.48 4.87 1.54
N ALA A 18 11.49 4.42 2.32
CA ALA A 18 11.64 4.13 3.74
C ALA A 18 12.62 2.98 4.00
N MET A 19 12.61 1.93 3.17
CA MET A 19 13.58 0.83 3.25
C MET A 19 14.99 1.31 2.88
N ALA A 20 15.12 2.13 1.83
CA ALA A 20 16.42 2.69 1.44
C ALA A 20 17.02 3.57 2.54
N ILE A 21 16.21 4.47 3.12
CA ILE A 21 16.63 5.32 4.25
C ILE A 21 17.00 4.47 5.46
N PHE A 22 16.21 3.45 5.78
CA PHE A 22 16.51 2.52 6.87
C PHE A 22 17.85 1.80 6.66
N VAL A 23 18.08 1.25 5.46
CA VAL A 23 19.32 0.53 5.13
C VAL A 23 20.53 1.45 5.21
N VAL A 24 20.46 2.66 4.63
CA VAL A 24 21.53 3.66 4.72
C VAL A 24 21.79 4.05 6.17
N PHE A 25 20.73 4.29 6.95
CA PHE A 25 20.86 4.69 8.35
C PHE A 25 21.51 3.59 9.20
N VAL A 26 21.08 2.33 9.02
CA VAL A 26 21.68 1.17 9.72
C VAL A 26 23.14 0.98 9.28
N LEU A 27 23.46 1.14 8.00
CA LEU A 27 24.83 1.05 7.49
C LEU A 27 25.74 2.14 8.05
N CYS A 28 25.24 3.35 8.30
CA CYS A 28 26.03 4.42 8.92
C CYS A 28 26.16 4.26 10.44
N MET A 29 25.08 3.86 11.12
CA MET A 29 25.06 3.81 12.59
C MET A 29 25.65 2.51 13.17
N SER A 30 25.56 1.38 12.46
CA SER A 30 26.14 0.12 12.92
C SER A 30 27.66 0.17 13.13
N PRO A 31 28.48 0.66 12.18
CA PRO A 31 29.94 0.73 12.38
C PRO A 31 30.33 1.69 13.50
N LEU A 32 29.59 2.79 13.69
CA LEU A 32 29.78 3.68 14.85
C LEU A 32 29.48 2.95 16.16
N THR A 33 28.37 2.22 16.23
CA THR A 33 28.00 1.45 17.42
C THR A 33 29.03 0.36 17.74
N ILE A 34 29.48 -0.38 16.72
CA ILE A 34 30.52 -1.40 16.85
C ILE A 34 31.85 -0.79 17.27
N GLY A 35 32.23 0.37 16.69
CA GLY A 35 33.44 1.09 17.05
C GLY A 35 33.45 1.55 18.50
N PHE A 36 32.35 2.12 18.99
CA PHE A 36 32.22 2.54 20.40
C PHE A 36 32.20 1.35 21.37
N LEU A 37 31.54 0.24 21.01
CA LEU A 37 31.54 -0.98 21.83
C LEU A 37 32.93 -1.65 21.85
N GLY A 38 33.64 -1.64 20.73
CA GLY A 38 35.03 -2.12 20.65
C GLY A 38 35.98 -1.26 21.49
N ALA A 39 35.86 0.06 21.40
CA ALA A 39 36.62 1.01 22.23
C ALA A 39 36.30 0.87 23.72
N ARG A 40 35.03 0.61 24.08
CA ARG A 40 34.65 0.29 25.47
C ARG A 40 35.34 -0.98 25.97
N ALA A 41 35.56 -1.98 25.12
CA ALA A 41 36.17 -3.24 25.50
C ALA A 41 37.70 -3.13 25.66
N SER A 42 38.34 -2.19 24.97
CA SER A 42 39.80 -2.02 24.98
C SER A 42 40.34 -1.07 26.06
N VAL A 43 39.47 -0.36 26.77
CA VAL A 43 39.86 0.70 27.71
C VAL A 43 39.71 0.24 29.16
N ALA A 44 40.79 0.37 29.92
CA ALA A 44 40.87 0.02 31.34
C ALA A 44 40.33 1.12 32.28
N ASN A 45 40.19 2.35 31.78
CA ASN A 45 39.68 3.48 32.56
C ASN A 45 38.14 3.48 32.58
N ASP A 46 37.55 3.35 33.77
CA ASP A 46 36.09 3.27 33.94
C ASP A 46 35.34 4.51 33.46
N THR A 47 35.92 5.71 33.59
CA THR A 47 35.30 6.96 33.13
C THR A 47 35.16 6.99 31.61
N LEU A 48 36.22 6.60 30.89
CA LEU A 48 36.20 6.50 29.43
C LEU A 48 35.29 5.36 28.96
N ARG A 49 35.26 4.25 29.69
CA ARG A 49 34.37 3.12 29.42
C ARG A 49 32.90 3.51 29.50
N LEU A 50 32.54 4.34 30.48
CA LEU A 50 31.19 4.88 30.66
C LEU A 50 30.85 5.88 29.56
N LEU A 51 31.80 6.74 29.18
CA LEU A 51 31.62 7.70 28.08
C LEU A 51 31.36 6.98 26.74
N TYR A 52 32.14 5.96 26.41
CA TYR A 52 31.92 5.14 25.21
C TYR A 52 30.59 4.38 25.26
N ALA A 53 30.15 3.93 26.44
CA ALA A 53 28.85 3.31 26.61
C ALA A 53 27.71 4.30 26.30
N ILE A 54 27.77 5.53 26.82
CA ILE A 54 26.77 6.58 26.53
C ILE A 54 26.80 6.94 25.04
N SER A 55 27.99 7.08 24.45
CA SER A 55 28.14 7.36 23.02
C SER A 55 27.57 6.26 22.13
N ALA A 56 27.61 4.99 22.55
CA ALA A 56 26.99 3.87 21.81
C ALA A 56 25.45 3.85 21.92
N VAL A 57 24.86 4.45 22.95
CA VAL A 57 23.41 4.49 23.15
C VAL A 57 22.72 5.38 22.10
N LEU A 58 23.33 6.50 21.72
CA LEU A 58 22.75 7.42 20.71
C LEU A 58 22.52 6.74 19.35
N PRO A 59 23.53 6.09 18.74
CA PRO A 59 23.37 5.33 17.49
C PRO A 59 22.36 4.19 17.63
N ALA A 60 22.38 3.46 18.75
CA ALA A 60 21.46 2.36 18.99
C ALA A 60 19.99 2.82 19.08
N LEU A 61 19.74 3.96 19.75
CA LEU A 61 18.42 4.60 19.79
C LEU A 61 17.98 5.04 18.39
N GLY A 62 18.89 5.62 17.60
CA GLY A 62 18.61 5.98 16.21
C GLY A 62 18.14 4.78 15.38
N ILE A 63 18.81 3.63 15.52
CA ILE A 63 18.43 2.39 14.82
C ILE A 63 17.04 1.92 15.27
N MET A 64 16.74 1.98 16.56
CA MET A 64 15.40 1.63 17.08
C MET A 64 14.30 2.53 16.53
N VAL A 65 14.53 3.85 16.48
CA VAL A 65 13.55 4.80 15.91
C VAL A 65 13.35 4.54 14.42
N ALA A 66 14.42 4.28 13.67
CA ALA A 66 14.35 3.96 12.25
C ALA A 66 13.55 2.65 12.01
N ALA A 67 13.78 1.63 12.84
CA ALA A 67 13.01 0.38 12.79
C ALA A 67 11.53 0.60 13.11
N GLY A 68 11.21 1.41 14.11
CA GLY A 68 9.84 1.79 14.45
C GLY A 68 9.14 2.52 13.31
N SER A 69 9.82 3.47 12.65
CA SER A 69 9.28 4.18 11.48
C SER A 69 9.00 3.24 10.30
N LEU A 70 9.92 2.32 10.01
CA LEU A 70 9.71 1.29 8.99
C LEU A 70 8.49 0.42 9.32
N LEU A 71 8.35 0.01 10.58
CA LEU A 71 7.23 -0.81 11.04
C LEU A 71 5.89 -0.07 10.90
N VAL A 72 5.84 1.22 11.22
CA VAL A 72 4.64 2.07 11.01
C VAL A 72 4.31 2.17 9.52
N VAL A 73 5.30 2.36 8.65
CA VAL A 73 5.09 2.44 7.19
C VAL A 73 4.57 1.10 6.64
N VAL A 74 5.17 -0.02 7.06
CA VAL A 74 4.72 -1.38 6.71
C VAL A 74 3.27 -1.57 7.17
N TRP A 75 2.96 -1.20 8.40
CA TRP A 75 1.62 -1.38 8.97
C TRP A 75 0.57 -0.51 8.28
N ARG A 76 0.89 0.77 8.01
CA ARG A 76 -0.01 1.68 7.29
C ARG A 76 -0.27 1.23 5.85
N ARG A 77 0.72 0.63 5.18
CA ARG A 77 0.58 0.16 3.80
C ARG A 77 -0.13 -1.19 3.69
N ARG A 78 -0.06 -2.05 4.71
CA ARG A 78 -0.73 -3.35 4.78
C ARG A 78 -2.25 -3.32 5.00
N LYS A 79 -2.95 -2.27 4.58
CA LYS A 79 -4.40 -2.25 4.70
C LYS A 79 -5.01 -3.17 3.64
N VAL A 80 -5.96 -3.99 4.06
CA VAL A 80 -6.81 -4.79 3.16
C VAL A 80 -7.63 -3.79 2.36
N ILE A 81 -7.55 -3.86 1.03
CA ILE A 81 -8.21 -2.89 0.15
C ILE A 81 -9.57 -3.46 -0.29
N LEU A 82 -9.61 -4.76 -0.54
CA LEU A 82 -10.79 -5.45 -1.04
C LEU A 82 -10.81 -6.88 -0.50
N GLU A 83 -11.98 -7.33 -0.07
CA GLU A 83 -12.23 -8.75 0.22
C GLU A 83 -13.21 -9.29 -0.83
N LEU A 84 -12.81 -10.35 -1.55
CA LEU A 84 -13.70 -11.09 -2.44
C LEU A 84 -14.12 -12.40 -1.78
N GLY A 85 -15.42 -12.62 -1.65
CA GLY A 85 -16.04 -13.91 -1.38
C GLY A 85 -17.31 -14.03 -2.23
N SER A 86 -18.40 -14.53 -1.65
CA SER A 86 -19.74 -14.43 -2.26
C SER A 86 -20.23 -12.97 -2.40
N GLU A 87 -19.60 -12.05 -1.67
CA GLU A 87 -19.80 -10.62 -1.72
C GLU A 87 -18.43 -9.94 -1.86
N VAL A 88 -18.39 -8.84 -2.60
CA VAL A 88 -17.26 -7.94 -2.71
C VAL A 88 -17.39 -6.87 -1.64
N TYR A 89 -16.41 -6.78 -0.75
CA TYR A 89 -16.35 -5.77 0.31
C TYR A 89 -15.22 -4.78 0.03
N ILE A 90 -15.59 -3.51 -0.12
CA ILE A 90 -14.65 -2.40 -0.29
C ILE A 90 -14.37 -1.82 1.09
N VAL A 91 -13.18 -2.13 1.64
CA VAL A 91 -12.83 -1.79 3.03
C VAL A 91 -12.79 -0.27 3.28
N ARG A 92 -12.41 0.51 2.26
CA ARG A 92 -12.32 1.98 2.35
C ARG A 92 -13.68 2.62 2.63
N THR A 93 -14.72 2.12 1.98
CA THR A 93 -16.04 2.75 1.93
C THR A 93 -17.08 1.98 2.75
N GLY A 94 -16.76 0.75 3.16
CA GLY A 94 -17.66 -0.13 3.91
C GLY A 94 -18.74 -0.77 3.04
N VAL A 95 -18.71 -0.55 1.72
CA VAL A 95 -19.72 -1.05 0.79
C VAL A 95 -19.54 -2.55 0.58
N ARG A 96 -20.65 -3.29 0.70
CA ARG A 96 -20.75 -4.71 0.35
C ARG A 96 -21.64 -4.84 -0.88
N LEU A 97 -21.18 -5.57 -1.87
CA LEU A 97 -21.90 -5.83 -3.12
C LEU A 97 -21.90 -7.33 -3.38
N LYS A 98 -23.03 -7.90 -3.75
CA LYS A 98 -23.04 -9.27 -4.28
C LYS A 98 -22.44 -9.26 -5.69
N VAL A 99 -21.69 -10.30 -6.00
CA VAL A 99 -21.07 -10.45 -7.33
C VAL A 99 -22.15 -10.56 -8.43
N SER A 100 -23.32 -11.11 -8.08
CA SER A 100 -24.51 -11.18 -8.96
C SER A 100 -25.05 -9.83 -9.37
N ASP A 101 -24.93 -8.81 -8.51
CA ASP A 101 -25.59 -7.52 -8.68
C ASP A 101 -24.69 -6.54 -9.45
N LEU A 102 -23.50 -6.98 -9.84
CA LEU A 102 -22.54 -6.21 -10.63
C LEU A 102 -22.96 -6.22 -12.10
N ARG A 103 -23.08 -5.02 -12.67
CA ARG A 103 -23.34 -4.82 -14.10
C ARG A 103 -22.05 -4.62 -14.88
N ARG A 104 -21.14 -3.82 -14.33
CA ARG A 104 -19.91 -3.42 -15.01
C ARG A 104 -18.75 -3.24 -14.05
N ILE A 105 -17.57 -3.56 -14.55
CA ILE A 105 -16.29 -3.28 -13.91
C ILE A 105 -15.51 -2.33 -14.79
N GLN A 106 -15.03 -1.23 -14.23
CA GLN A 106 -14.18 -0.29 -14.93
C GLN A 106 -12.81 -0.20 -14.25
N THR A 107 -11.74 -0.27 -15.05
CA THR A 107 -10.37 -0.13 -14.56
C THR A 107 -9.67 1.05 -15.22
N TRP A 108 -8.99 1.87 -14.42
CA TRP A 108 -8.14 2.94 -14.92
C TRP A 108 -6.90 3.10 -14.06
N THR A 109 -5.87 3.68 -14.66
CA THR A 109 -4.64 4.03 -13.96
C THR A 109 -4.53 5.55 -13.92
N ARG A 110 -4.17 6.10 -12.77
CA ARG A 110 -3.92 7.53 -12.59
C ARG A 110 -2.54 7.72 -11.98
N ASP A 111 -1.74 8.58 -12.60
CA ASP A 111 -0.51 9.07 -11.99
C ASP A 111 -0.84 10.19 -11.00
N ARG A 112 -0.44 10.02 -9.74
CA ARG A 112 -0.67 11.00 -8.67
C ARG A 112 0.64 11.68 -8.26
N GLY A 113 1.54 11.88 -9.22
CA GLY A 113 2.79 12.62 -9.06
C GLY A 113 3.69 11.98 -8.01
N THR A 114 3.82 12.64 -6.85
CA THR A 114 4.69 12.18 -5.75
C THR A 114 4.23 10.88 -5.10
N ALA A 115 2.95 10.53 -5.22
CA ALA A 115 2.40 9.27 -4.70
C ALA A 115 2.54 8.10 -5.69
N GLY A 116 3.02 8.34 -6.91
CA GLY A 116 3.23 7.33 -7.95
C GLY A 116 1.95 6.95 -8.70
N VAL A 117 2.03 5.85 -9.44
CA VAL A 117 0.98 5.34 -10.31
C VAL A 117 0.04 4.42 -9.54
N HIS A 118 -1.24 4.79 -9.45
CA HIS A 118 -2.29 4.01 -8.78
C HIS A 118 -3.28 3.47 -9.80
N THR A 119 -3.70 2.22 -9.61
CA THR A 119 -4.75 1.60 -10.42
C THR A 119 -6.03 1.60 -9.61
N TYR A 120 -7.13 1.95 -10.25
CA TYR A 120 -8.45 2.00 -9.62
C TYR A 120 -9.36 0.98 -10.31
N LEU A 121 -10.23 0.39 -9.52
CA LEU A 121 -11.26 -0.55 -9.93
C LEU A 121 -12.60 -0.03 -9.44
N ALA A 122 -13.48 0.38 -10.35
CA ALA A 122 -14.87 0.67 -10.03
C ALA A 122 -15.72 -0.59 -10.22
N LEU A 123 -16.51 -0.91 -9.20
CA LEU A 123 -17.46 -2.00 -9.17
C LEU A 123 -18.87 -1.42 -9.30
N ILE A 124 -19.42 -1.38 -10.51
CA ILE A 124 -20.68 -0.68 -10.80
C ILE A 124 -21.84 -1.68 -10.69
N PRO A 125 -22.71 -1.54 -9.68
CA PRO A 125 -23.90 -2.37 -9.55
C PRO A 125 -25.00 -1.95 -10.54
N GLU A 126 -25.97 -2.84 -10.78
CA GLU A 126 -27.05 -2.59 -11.74
C GLU A 126 -27.88 -1.33 -11.47
N HIS A 127 -28.06 -0.94 -10.20
CA HIS A 127 -28.85 0.21 -9.80
C HIS A 127 -28.16 1.57 -10.03
N ILE A 128 -26.91 1.59 -10.51
CA ILE A 128 -26.15 2.82 -10.78
C ILE A 128 -25.90 2.94 -12.27
N ASP A 129 -26.47 3.98 -12.87
CA ASP A 129 -26.24 4.31 -14.28
C ASP A 129 -25.01 5.22 -14.48
N VAL A 130 -24.46 5.79 -13.41
CA VAL A 130 -23.28 6.66 -13.44
C VAL A 130 -22.00 5.83 -13.64
N GLN A 131 -21.21 6.24 -14.63
CA GLN A 131 -19.99 5.57 -15.04
C GLN A 131 -18.81 6.54 -15.07
N MET A 132 -17.59 6.00 -15.04
CA MET A 132 -16.42 6.82 -15.26
C MET A 132 -16.38 7.28 -16.73
N GLY A 133 -16.40 8.59 -16.95
CA GLY A 133 -16.23 9.20 -18.26
C GLY A 133 -14.78 9.24 -18.73
N ALA A 134 -14.55 9.69 -19.96
CA ALA A 134 -13.21 9.82 -20.55
C ALA A 134 -12.31 10.85 -19.84
N ARG A 135 -12.89 11.74 -19.00
CA ARG A 135 -12.16 12.78 -18.28
C ARG A 135 -12.35 12.60 -16.77
N PRO A 136 -11.25 12.46 -15.99
CA PRO A 136 -11.34 12.38 -14.54
C PRO A 136 -11.89 13.69 -13.97
N THR A 137 -12.79 13.57 -13.01
CA THR A 137 -13.25 14.71 -12.21
C THR A 137 -12.20 15.02 -11.13
N ASN A 138 -12.02 16.29 -10.78
CA ASN A 138 -11.11 16.66 -9.67
C ASN A 138 -11.83 16.71 -8.31
N GLU A 139 -13.06 16.21 -8.24
CA GLU A 139 -13.90 16.26 -7.04
C GLU A 139 -13.54 15.19 -6.01
N THR A 140 -12.93 14.08 -6.45
CA THR A 140 -12.60 12.93 -5.61
C THR A 140 -11.15 12.51 -5.79
N GLY A 141 -10.61 11.81 -4.79
CA GLY A 141 -9.23 11.30 -4.84
C GLY A 141 -8.99 10.30 -5.97
N SER A 142 -10.03 9.56 -6.38
CA SER A 142 -9.97 8.56 -7.46
C SER A 142 -10.13 9.17 -8.86
N GLY A 143 -10.76 10.33 -8.96
CA GLY A 143 -11.16 10.94 -10.23
C GLY A 143 -12.57 10.56 -10.68
N ALA A 144 -13.23 9.67 -9.94
CA ALA A 144 -14.59 9.24 -10.22
C ALA A 144 -15.63 10.28 -9.77
N PRO A 145 -16.80 10.36 -10.42
CA PRO A 145 -17.94 11.10 -9.91
C PRO A 145 -18.24 10.72 -8.46
N ARG A 146 -18.71 11.67 -7.64
CA ARG A 146 -18.98 11.44 -6.20
C ARG A 146 -19.89 10.23 -5.94
N GLU A 147 -20.87 10.03 -6.80
CA GLU A 147 -21.82 8.91 -6.72
C GLU A 147 -21.16 7.55 -6.93
N LEU A 148 -20.06 7.52 -7.69
CA LEU A 148 -19.32 6.31 -8.01
C LEU A 148 -18.15 6.04 -7.03
N ASP A 149 -17.59 7.07 -6.39
CA ASP A 149 -16.39 6.95 -5.54
C ASP A 149 -16.54 5.96 -4.36
N ALA A 150 -17.77 5.77 -3.86
CA ALA A 150 -18.09 4.77 -2.85
C ALA A 150 -17.83 3.32 -3.32
N TYR A 151 -17.87 3.10 -4.63
CA TYR A 151 -17.70 1.81 -5.29
C TYR A 151 -16.33 1.63 -5.95
N VAL A 152 -15.42 2.59 -5.72
CA VAL A 152 -14.06 2.54 -6.25
C VAL A 152 -13.11 1.97 -5.21
N ALA A 153 -12.41 0.91 -5.60
CA ALA A 153 -11.27 0.36 -4.88
C ALA A 153 -9.95 0.87 -5.47
N GLU A 154 -9.08 1.38 -4.61
CA GLU A 154 -7.77 1.93 -4.96
C GLU A 154 -6.68 0.87 -4.75
N PHE A 155 -6.03 0.45 -5.83
CA PHE A 155 -4.94 -0.51 -5.85
C PHE A 155 -3.61 0.22 -6.04
N PRO A 156 -2.78 0.33 -4.99
CA PRO A 156 -1.44 0.88 -5.13
C PRO A 156 -0.56 -0.04 -6.00
N SER A 157 0.57 0.48 -6.48
CA SER A 157 1.46 -0.30 -7.35
C SER A 157 1.98 -1.57 -6.65
N GLY A 158 1.89 -2.72 -7.32
CA GLY A 158 2.35 -4.02 -6.79
C GLY A 158 1.46 -4.62 -5.70
N THR A 159 0.14 -4.45 -5.82
CA THR A 159 -0.83 -5.18 -5.00
C THR A 159 -0.89 -6.67 -5.42
N ASN A 160 -1.12 -7.59 -4.46
CA ASN A 160 -1.34 -9.01 -4.72
C ASN A 160 -2.66 -9.46 -4.04
N PRO A 161 -3.65 -9.96 -4.78
CA PRO A 161 -3.68 -10.17 -6.23
C PRO A 161 -3.69 -8.84 -7.01
N ASN A 162 -3.29 -8.91 -8.28
CA ASN A 162 -3.33 -7.78 -9.18
C ASN A 162 -4.81 -7.45 -9.52
N VAL A 163 -5.08 -6.20 -9.94
CA VAL A 163 -6.42 -5.77 -10.37
C VAL A 163 -6.99 -6.70 -11.44
N PHE A 164 -6.16 -7.16 -12.37
CA PHE A 164 -6.58 -8.07 -13.43
C PHE A 164 -6.99 -9.46 -12.90
N GLU A 165 -6.30 -10.00 -11.90
CA GLU A 165 -6.66 -11.27 -11.26
C GLU A 165 -7.99 -11.13 -10.50
N VAL A 166 -8.20 -9.98 -9.84
CA VAL A 166 -9.49 -9.66 -9.21
C VAL A 166 -10.62 -9.60 -10.23
N VAL A 167 -10.41 -8.94 -11.37
CA VAL A 167 -11.39 -8.86 -12.46
C VAL A 167 -11.70 -10.25 -13.02
N GLU A 168 -10.69 -11.09 -13.20
CA GLU A 168 -10.85 -12.46 -13.71
C GLU A 168 -11.65 -13.34 -12.76
N LEU A 169 -11.40 -13.23 -11.45
CA LEU A 169 -12.18 -13.92 -10.42
C LEU A 169 -13.65 -13.48 -10.43
N ILE A 170 -13.92 -12.17 -10.52
CA ILE A 170 -15.29 -11.66 -10.60
C ILE A 170 -15.98 -12.17 -11.86
N LYS A 171 -15.28 -12.19 -13.00
CA LYS A 171 -15.80 -12.69 -14.27
C LYS A 171 -16.08 -14.19 -14.25
N THR A 172 -15.32 -14.95 -13.47
CA THR A 172 -15.54 -16.39 -13.28
C THR A 172 -16.81 -16.66 -12.48
N GLU A 173 -17.10 -15.85 -11.45
CA GLU A 173 -18.34 -15.97 -10.67
C GLU A 173 -19.56 -15.35 -11.37
N ASN A 174 -19.40 -14.23 -12.07
CA ASN A 174 -20.45 -13.61 -12.86
C ASN A 174 -19.96 -13.31 -14.30
N PRO A 175 -20.18 -14.24 -15.25
CA PRO A 175 -19.75 -14.10 -16.64
C PRO A 175 -20.44 -12.97 -17.40
N GLN A 176 -21.57 -12.46 -16.90
CA GLN A 176 -22.37 -11.42 -17.56
C GLN A 176 -21.85 -10.00 -17.29
N VAL A 177 -20.91 -9.85 -16.35
CA VAL A 177 -20.34 -8.54 -16.01
C VAL A 177 -19.53 -7.98 -17.18
N ALA A 178 -19.88 -6.78 -17.63
CA ALA A 178 -19.10 -6.06 -18.63
C ALA A 178 -17.78 -5.55 -18.02
N VAL A 179 -16.65 -5.82 -18.68
CA VAL A 179 -15.32 -5.35 -18.23
C VAL A 179 -14.81 -4.29 -19.19
N GLU A 180 -14.53 -3.11 -18.66
CA GLU A 180 -14.05 -1.96 -19.44
C GLU A 180 -12.72 -1.45 -18.87
N LYS A 181 -11.74 -1.25 -19.76
CA LYS A 181 -10.41 -0.75 -19.42
C LYS A 181 -10.23 0.62 -20.03
N LEU A 182 -10.29 1.66 -19.20
CA LEU A 182 -10.20 3.05 -19.62
C LEU A 182 -8.75 3.53 -19.81
N GLY A 183 -7.78 2.72 -19.40
CA GLY A 183 -6.36 2.99 -19.63
C GLY A 183 -5.76 4.01 -18.66
N ASN A 184 -4.73 4.73 -19.11
CA ASN A 184 -4.04 5.73 -18.30
C ASN A 184 -4.74 7.09 -18.42
N MET A 185 -5.41 7.52 -17.35
CA MET A 185 -6.03 8.83 -17.27
C MET A 185 -5.02 9.84 -16.73
N ARG A 186 -4.56 10.75 -17.60
CA ARG A 186 -3.80 11.93 -17.20
C ARG A 186 -4.77 12.98 -16.66
N GLY A 187 -4.61 13.33 -15.39
CA GLY A 187 -5.26 14.49 -14.77
C GLY A 187 -4.50 15.77 -15.06
#